data_AF-A0A9R1LZV6-F1
#
_entry.id   AF-A0A9R1LZV6-F1
#
_cell.length_a   1.000
_cell.length_b   1.000
_cell.length_c   1.000
_cell.angle_alpha   90.00
_cell.angle_beta   90.00
_cell.angle_gamma   90.00
#
_symmetry.space_group_name_H-M   'P 1'
#
loop_
_entity.id
_entity.type
_entity.pdbx_description
1 polymer ?
#
loop_
_entity_poly.entity_id
_entity_poly.type
_entity_poly.pdbx_seq_one_letter_code
_entity_poly.pdbx_strand_id
1 'polypeptide(L)'
;MKGLLLLCVLALAFAAVTTHAQLQSCPARCGKQADGMECPNNLCCSKDGYCGLGVDYCSAGAGCQSGACYDNKICGTQANGTLCPNNHCCSSGGRCGYGSEYCNNGCQNGPCWADLKCGHRDNGKLCPNNLCCSRYGYCGLGPEFCGTGCQNGACSTDKPCGNKANGAACTNNYCCSLYGSCGLGKDYCGTGCQSGACN
;
A
#
# COMPACT_ATOMS: atom_id res chain seq x y z
N MET A 1 -37.27 -25.35 47.42
CA MET A 1 -36.34 -25.39 46.28
C MET A 1 -37.02 -24.75 45.06
N LYS A 2 -36.79 -23.46 44.80
CA LYS A 2 -37.12 -22.73 43.54
C LYS A 2 -36.82 -21.21 43.62
N GLY A 3 -36.57 -20.66 44.82
CA GLY A 3 -36.32 -19.23 45.02
C GLY A 3 -34.85 -18.79 45.16
N LEU A 4 -33.88 -19.71 45.30
CA LEU A 4 -32.47 -19.37 45.53
C LEU A 4 -31.60 -19.46 44.26
N LEU A 5 -32.15 -19.98 43.16
CA LEU A 5 -31.45 -20.12 41.87
C LEU A 5 -31.62 -18.90 40.95
N LEU A 6 -32.61 -18.03 41.18
CA LEU A 6 -32.84 -16.85 40.32
C LEU A 6 -31.95 -15.64 40.67
N LEU A 7 -31.44 -15.55 41.91
CA LEU A 7 -30.58 -14.44 42.34
C LEU A 7 -29.12 -14.59 41.89
N CYS A 8 -28.65 -15.82 41.62
CA CYS A 8 -27.33 -16.04 41.02
C CYS A 8 -27.28 -15.78 39.51
N VAL A 9 -28.43 -15.83 38.80
CA VAL A 9 -28.47 -15.64 37.35
C VAL A 9 -28.44 -14.16 36.96
N LEU A 10 -28.93 -13.25 37.82
CA LEU A 10 -28.91 -11.81 37.57
C LEU A 10 -27.59 -11.11 37.96
N ALA A 11 -26.78 -11.72 38.85
CA ALA A 11 -25.47 -11.17 39.22
C ALA A 11 -24.35 -11.53 38.22
N LEU A 12 -24.57 -12.48 37.31
CA LEU A 12 -23.61 -12.88 36.27
C LEU A 12 -23.77 -12.14 34.93
N ALA A 13 -24.76 -11.26 34.80
CA ALA A 13 -25.04 -10.55 33.55
C ALA A 13 -24.33 -9.17 33.41
N PHE A 14 -23.55 -8.73 34.40
CA PHE A 14 -22.95 -7.38 34.43
C PHE A 14 -21.41 -7.35 34.51
N ALA A 15 -20.72 -8.42 34.12
CA ALA A 15 -19.26 -8.46 34.12
C ALA A 15 -18.67 -9.00 32.81
N ALA A 16 -19.05 -8.43 31.67
CA ALA A 16 -18.28 -8.57 30.42
C ALA A 16 -18.66 -7.51 29.38
N VAL A 17 -18.73 -6.23 29.74
CA VAL A 17 -18.48 -5.18 28.75
C VAL A 17 -16.96 -5.03 28.65
N THR A 18 -16.31 -6.01 28.04
CA THR A 18 -14.95 -5.78 27.53
C THR A 18 -15.12 -4.80 26.39
N THR A 19 -14.78 -3.54 26.66
CA THR A 19 -14.46 -2.57 25.65
C THR A 19 -13.32 -3.16 24.82
N HIS A 20 -13.67 -3.86 23.74
CA HIS A 20 -12.75 -4.15 22.66
C HIS A 20 -12.50 -2.82 21.96
N ALA A 21 -11.73 -1.94 22.61
CA ALA A 21 -10.83 -1.09 21.88
C ALA A 21 -9.97 -2.07 21.10
N GLN A 22 -10.33 -2.29 19.83
CA GLN A 22 -9.50 -2.99 18.86
C GLN A 22 -8.24 -2.13 18.76
N LEU A 23 -7.27 -2.40 19.64
CA LEU A 23 -5.91 -1.94 19.46
C LEU A 23 -5.49 -2.64 18.18
N GLN A 24 -5.66 -1.94 17.06
CA GLN A 24 -5.24 -2.37 15.73
C GLN A 24 -3.83 -2.94 15.91
N SER A 25 -3.72 -4.27 15.86
CA SER A 25 -2.47 -4.96 16.13
C SER A 25 -1.44 -4.38 15.17
N CYS A 26 -0.39 -3.74 15.70
CA CYS A 26 0.81 -3.48 14.91
C CYS A 26 1.14 -4.80 14.20
N PRO A 27 1.40 -4.81 12.89
CA PRO A 27 1.86 -6.03 12.23
C PRO A 27 3.03 -6.56 13.05
N ALA A 28 2.91 -7.81 13.50
CA ALA A 28 3.86 -8.38 14.46
C ALA A 28 5.29 -8.36 13.91
N ARG A 29 5.42 -8.30 12.58
CA ARG A 29 6.67 -8.20 11.83
C ARG A 29 6.54 -7.24 10.65
N CYS A 30 7.67 -6.72 10.19
CA CYS A 30 7.77 -5.79 9.07
C CYS A 30 9.00 -6.09 8.21
N GLY A 31 9.12 -5.38 7.08
CA GLY A 31 10.27 -5.44 6.20
C GLY A 31 10.41 -6.78 5.50
N LYS A 32 11.65 -7.17 5.16
CA LYS A 32 11.92 -8.42 4.43
C LYS A 32 11.48 -9.69 5.15
N GLN A 33 11.31 -9.63 6.47
CA GLN A 33 10.81 -10.75 7.29
C GLN A 33 9.29 -10.93 7.16
N ALA A 34 8.60 -10.02 6.49
CA ALA A 34 7.16 -9.95 6.39
C ALA A 34 6.73 -9.39 5.03
N ASP A 35 7.32 -9.90 3.93
CA ASP A 35 6.96 -9.55 2.54
C ASP A 35 6.95 -8.04 2.25
N GLY A 36 7.87 -7.30 2.87
CA GLY A 36 7.98 -5.84 2.71
C GLY A 36 6.93 -5.05 3.49
N MET A 37 6.18 -5.66 4.41
CA MET A 37 5.19 -4.96 5.23
C MET A 37 5.79 -3.74 5.92
N GLU A 38 5.08 -2.63 5.85
CA GLU A 38 5.45 -1.38 6.49
C GLU A 38 4.77 -1.25 7.85
N CYS A 39 5.47 -0.57 8.77
CA CYS A 39 4.89 -0.27 10.07
C CYS A 39 3.90 0.89 9.99
N PRO A 40 2.85 0.89 10.83
CA PRO A 40 1.91 1.99 10.89
C PRO A 40 2.56 3.26 11.44
N ASN A 41 1.93 4.41 11.18
CA ASN A 41 2.32 5.71 11.73
C ASN A 41 3.79 6.11 11.51
N ASN A 42 4.40 5.64 10.42
CA ASN A 42 5.83 5.83 10.12
C ASN A 42 6.80 5.29 11.19
N LEU A 43 6.36 4.34 12.03
CA LEU A 43 7.28 3.61 12.91
C LEU A 43 8.40 2.97 12.06
N CYS A 44 9.60 2.93 12.61
CA CYS A 44 10.75 2.35 11.94
C CYS A 44 10.67 0.84 11.98
N CYS A 45 10.93 0.20 10.84
CA CYS A 45 11.10 -1.24 10.78
C CYS A 45 12.57 -1.60 11.02
N SER A 46 12.92 -2.21 12.16
CA SER A 46 14.31 -2.59 12.45
C SER A 46 14.83 -3.68 11.51
N LYS A 47 16.15 -3.95 11.48
CA LYS A 47 16.75 -5.03 10.68
C LYS A 47 16.17 -6.40 10.96
N ASP A 48 15.64 -6.62 12.16
CA ASP A 48 15.06 -7.87 12.61
C ASP A 48 13.56 -7.96 12.29
N GLY A 49 13.00 -6.91 11.69
CA GLY A 49 11.62 -6.86 11.22
C GLY A 49 10.63 -6.60 12.35
N TYR A 50 10.94 -5.68 13.26
CA TYR A 50 10.01 -5.21 14.29
C TYR A 50 9.78 -3.70 14.16
N CYS A 51 8.56 -3.27 14.48
CA CYS A 51 8.14 -1.88 14.42
C CYS A 51 8.42 -1.16 15.74
N GLY A 52 9.04 0.02 15.68
CA GLY A 52 9.29 0.83 16.88
C GLY A 52 9.93 2.19 16.56
N LEU A 53 10.42 2.84 17.61
CA LEU A 53 11.10 4.14 17.54
C LEU A 53 12.42 4.09 18.32
N GLY A 54 13.27 5.09 18.08
CA GLY A 54 14.55 5.22 18.75
C GLY A 54 15.67 4.50 18.01
N VAL A 55 16.86 4.53 18.61
CA VAL A 55 18.10 4.06 17.98
C VAL A 55 18.05 2.59 17.60
N ASP A 56 17.32 1.76 18.34
CA ASP A 56 17.20 0.31 18.10
C ASP A 56 16.32 -0.04 16.89
N TYR A 57 15.61 0.94 16.34
CA TYR A 57 14.71 0.75 15.20
C TYR A 57 15.08 1.64 14.02
N CYS A 58 15.42 2.91 14.27
CA CYS A 58 15.52 3.95 13.23
C CYS A 58 16.94 4.25 12.77
N SER A 59 17.98 3.86 13.53
CA SER A 59 19.36 4.19 13.18
C SER A 59 19.92 3.31 12.05
N ALA A 60 21.03 3.74 11.44
CA ALA A 60 21.84 2.88 10.58
C ALA A 60 22.28 1.59 11.30
N GLY A 61 22.68 1.68 12.57
CA GLY A 61 23.11 0.52 13.36
C GLY A 61 21.99 -0.51 13.58
N ALA A 62 20.75 -0.04 13.72
CA ALA A 62 19.56 -0.88 13.76
C ALA A 62 19.19 -1.47 12.39
N GLY A 63 19.84 -1.05 11.31
CA GLY A 63 19.55 -1.46 9.94
C GLY A 63 18.10 -1.19 9.55
N CYS A 64 17.58 -0.01 9.91
CA CYS A 64 16.21 0.41 9.63
C CYS A 64 15.84 0.14 8.16
N GLN A 65 14.74 -0.56 7.90
CA GLN A 65 14.31 -1.02 6.57
C GLN A 65 13.34 -0.03 5.90
N SER A 66 12.40 0.52 6.66
CA SER A 66 11.36 1.46 6.24
C SER A 66 10.86 2.28 7.44
N GLY A 67 9.94 3.22 7.22
CA GLY A 67 9.46 4.16 8.22
C GLY A 67 10.33 5.41 8.33
N ALA A 68 10.33 6.05 9.49
CA ALA A 68 11.09 7.27 9.78
C ALA A 68 12.57 6.98 10.13
N CYS A 69 13.27 6.22 9.28
CA CYS A 69 14.71 5.97 9.48
C CYS A 69 15.49 7.29 9.56
N TYR A 70 16.47 7.37 10.47
CA TYR A 70 17.32 8.58 10.61
C TYR A 70 18.13 8.84 9.34
N ASP A 71 18.57 7.76 8.70
CA ASP A 71 19.17 7.82 7.37
C ASP A 71 18.09 7.62 6.32
N ASN A 72 17.73 8.70 5.63
CA ASN A 72 16.76 8.66 4.54
C ASN A 72 17.16 7.65 3.47
N LYS A 73 16.18 6.91 2.96
CA LYS A 73 16.36 5.98 1.84
C LYS A 73 16.67 6.72 0.55
N ILE A 74 17.48 6.11 -0.31
CA ILE A 74 17.78 6.62 -1.65
C ILE A 74 16.69 6.13 -2.63
N CYS A 75 16.28 6.99 -3.54
CA CYS A 75 15.16 6.77 -4.46
C CYS A 75 15.39 7.46 -5.81
N GLY A 76 14.44 7.29 -6.73
CA GLY A 76 14.39 8.03 -7.98
C GLY A 76 15.50 7.61 -8.94
N THR A 77 15.90 8.52 -9.83
CA THR A 77 16.93 8.25 -10.84
C THR A 77 18.28 7.88 -10.23
N GLN A 78 18.58 8.39 -9.03
CA GLN A 78 19.77 8.07 -8.25
C GLN A 78 19.78 6.63 -7.71
N ALA A 79 18.63 5.95 -7.71
CA ALA A 79 18.48 4.55 -7.33
C ALA A 79 17.68 3.76 -8.37
N ASN A 80 17.98 3.96 -9.67
CA ASN A 80 17.39 3.18 -10.77
C ASN A 80 15.84 3.13 -10.75
N GLY A 81 15.21 4.27 -10.43
CA GLY A 81 13.76 4.41 -10.35
C GLY A 81 13.12 3.86 -9.08
N THR A 82 13.91 3.48 -8.07
CA THR A 82 13.41 2.98 -6.79
C THR A 82 12.41 3.96 -6.16
N LEU A 83 11.27 3.43 -5.74
CA LEU A 83 10.23 4.19 -5.06
C LEU A 83 10.52 4.26 -3.57
N CYS A 84 10.03 5.31 -2.91
CA CYS A 84 10.10 5.40 -1.47
C CYS A 84 9.06 4.50 -0.79
N PRO A 85 9.42 3.85 0.34
CA PRO A 85 8.43 3.21 1.20
C PRO A 85 7.56 4.27 1.89
N ASN A 86 6.48 3.83 2.54
CA ASN A 86 5.59 4.63 3.37
C ASN A 86 4.92 5.80 2.65
N ASN A 87 4.88 5.75 1.31
CA ASN A 87 4.48 6.86 0.46
C ASN A 87 5.21 8.17 0.79
N HIS A 88 6.49 8.09 1.14
CA HIS A 88 7.33 9.28 1.23
C HIS A 88 7.55 9.87 -0.17
N CYS A 89 7.82 11.16 -0.24
CA CYS A 89 8.22 11.80 -1.48
C CYS A 89 9.68 11.49 -1.78
N CYS A 90 9.98 11.22 -3.05
CA CYS A 90 11.35 11.17 -3.51
C CYS A 90 11.80 12.55 -3.97
N SER A 91 12.68 13.20 -3.22
CA SER A 91 13.24 14.52 -3.56
C SER A 91 14.00 14.50 -4.88
N SER A 92 14.27 15.68 -5.45
CA SER A 92 15.12 15.84 -6.64
C SER A 92 16.53 15.27 -6.46
N GLY A 93 17.05 15.31 -5.23
CA GLY A 93 18.33 14.72 -4.83
C GLY A 93 18.29 13.20 -4.59
N GLY A 94 17.15 12.54 -4.79
CA GLY A 94 17.03 11.09 -4.66
C GLY A 94 17.00 10.60 -3.22
N ARG A 95 16.44 11.38 -2.29
CA ARG A 95 16.20 10.98 -0.89
C ARG A 95 14.72 10.95 -0.57
N CYS A 96 14.29 9.98 0.22
CA CYS A 96 12.92 9.83 0.71
C CYS A 96 12.65 10.72 1.93
N GLY A 97 11.48 11.35 1.97
CA GLY A 97 11.01 12.11 3.15
C GLY A 97 9.70 12.86 2.90
N TYR A 98 9.43 13.85 3.75
CA TYR A 98 8.23 14.69 3.72
C TYR A 98 8.57 16.17 3.82
N GLY A 99 7.61 17.03 3.48
CA GLY A 99 7.77 18.48 3.50
C GLY A 99 8.29 19.02 2.17
N SER A 100 8.43 20.34 2.09
CA SER A 100 8.74 21.04 0.85
C SER A 100 10.06 20.60 0.22
N GLU A 101 11.06 20.24 1.02
CA GLU A 101 12.35 19.76 0.54
C GLU A 101 12.23 18.47 -0.30
N TYR A 102 11.25 17.63 0.01
CA TYR A 102 11.06 16.32 -0.63
C TYR A 102 9.95 16.33 -1.67
N CYS A 103 8.84 17.01 -1.37
CA CYS A 103 7.61 16.93 -2.15
C CYS A 103 7.40 18.07 -3.13
N ASN A 104 8.21 19.14 -3.08
CA ASN A 104 8.06 20.29 -3.95
C ASN A 104 8.92 20.17 -5.23
N ASN A 105 9.68 21.20 -5.58
CA ASN A 105 10.40 21.32 -6.85
C ASN A 105 11.32 20.13 -7.14
N GLY A 106 11.00 19.41 -8.23
CA GLY A 106 11.76 18.26 -8.70
C GLY A 106 11.51 16.97 -7.93
N CYS A 107 10.43 16.89 -7.14
CA CYS A 107 9.95 15.61 -6.60
C CYS A 107 9.72 14.60 -7.73
N GLN A 108 10.30 13.41 -7.58
CA GLN A 108 10.41 12.39 -8.64
C GLN A 108 9.25 11.38 -8.60
N ASN A 109 8.79 11.01 -7.40
CA ASN A 109 7.67 10.08 -7.14
C ASN A 109 7.18 10.22 -5.69
N GLY A 110 6.13 9.48 -5.34
CA GLY A 110 5.39 9.66 -4.09
C GLY A 110 4.34 10.79 -4.22
N PRO A 111 3.83 11.32 -3.10
CA PRO A 111 2.81 12.37 -3.10
C PRO A 111 3.43 13.77 -3.33
N CYS A 112 4.05 13.95 -4.50
CA CYS A 112 4.55 15.24 -4.94
C CYS A 112 3.43 16.29 -4.99
N TRP A 113 3.75 17.56 -4.69
CA TRP A 113 2.79 18.66 -4.75
C TRP A 113 2.44 19.08 -6.17
N ALA A 114 3.38 18.90 -7.10
CA ALA A 114 3.10 19.07 -8.52
C ALA A 114 2.32 17.86 -9.03
N ASP A 115 1.32 18.14 -9.87
CA ASP A 115 0.50 17.10 -10.50
C ASP A 115 1.36 16.11 -11.32
N LEU A 116 1.24 14.83 -10.98
CA LEU A 116 1.90 13.74 -11.70
C LEU A 116 1.02 13.30 -12.89
N LYS A 117 1.47 13.61 -14.11
CA LYS A 117 0.78 13.22 -15.35
C LYS A 117 0.94 11.72 -15.64
N CYS A 118 -0.07 11.14 -16.29
CA CYS A 118 -0.12 9.72 -16.62
C CYS A 118 -1.07 9.39 -17.79
N GLY A 119 -1.06 8.12 -18.19
CA GLY A 119 -2.02 7.55 -19.13
C GLY A 119 -1.91 8.16 -20.52
N HIS A 120 -3.01 8.26 -21.24
CA HIS A 120 -3.03 8.77 -22.63
C HIS A 120 -2.49 10.20 -22.77
N ARG A 121 -2.50 11.00 -21.70
CA ARG A 121 -1.93 12.36 -21.69
C ARG A 121 -0.43 12.41 -21.47
N ASP A 122 0.19 11.26 -21.19
CA ASP A 122 1.63 11.12 -20.98
C ASP A 122 2.13 9.79 -21.56
N ASN A 123 1.85 9.54 -22.84
CA ASN A 123 2.35 8.38 -23.60
C ASN A 123 2.09 7.00 -22.94
N GLY A 124 0.95 6.85 -22.26
CA GLY A 124 0.59 5.61 -21.57
C GLY A 124 1.31 5.39 -20.24
N LYS A 125 2.03 6.40 -19.71
CA LYS A 125 2.79 6.30 -18.47
C LYS A 125 1.92 5.82 -17.30
N LEU A 126 2.44 4.85 -16.55
CA LEU A 126 1.81 4.35 -15.33
C LEU A 126 2.10 5.28 -14.16
N CYS A 127 1.16 5.35 -13.24
CA CYS A 127 1.40 6.02 -11.97
C CYS A 127 2.29 5.17 -11.03
N PRO A 128 3.16 5.81 -10.23
CA PRO A 128 3.95 5.11 -9.23
C PRO A 128 3.05 4.55 -8.11
N ASN A 129 3.57 3.58 -7.34
CA ASN A 129 2.93 3.03 -6.14
C ASN A 129 1.48 2.53 -6.35
N ASN A 130 1.14 2.06 -7.56
CA ASN A 130 -0.23 1.63 -7.92
C ASN A 130 -1.30 2.72 -7.77
N LEU A 131 -0.92 4.01 -7.68
CA LEU A 131 -1.87 5.11 -7.74
C LEU A 131 -2.71 5.02 -9.01
N CYS A 132 -3.94 5.49 -8.93
CA CYS A 132 -4.85 5.46 -10.06
C CYS A 132 -4.53 6.59 -11.02
N CYS A 133 -4.44 6.27 -12.31
CA CYS A 133 -4.42 7.28 -13.34
C CYS A 133 -5.86 7.69 -13.70
N SER A 134 -6.26 8.88 -13.29
CA SER A 134 -7.61 9.41 -13.51
C SER A 134 -7.96 9.51 -14.98
N ARG A 135 -9.25 9.66 -15.30
CA ARG A 135 -9.71 9.94 -16.68
C ARG A 135 -9.09 11.20 -17.30
N TYR A 136 -8.57 12.10 -16.48
CA TYR A 136 -7.94 13.35 -16.90
C TYR A 136 -6.41 13.25 -17.05
N GLY A 137 -5.83 12.07 -16.79
CA GLY A 137 -4.39 11.82 -16.96
C GLY A 137 -3.54 12.33 -15.80
N TYR A 138 -4.04 12.20 -14.57
CA TYR A 138 -3.33 12.56 -13.35
C TYR A 138 -3.36 11.42 -12.33
N CYS A 139 -2.26 11.23 -11.60
CA CYS A 139 -2.12 10.20 -10.59
C CYS A 139 -2.72 10.62 -9.25
N GLY A 140 -3.43 9.71 -8.58
CA GLY A 140 -3.93 9.92 -7.22
C GLY A 140 -4.71 8.73 -6.70
N LEU A 141 -5.39 8.92 -5.57
CA LEU A 141 -6.31 7.95 -4.97
C LEU A 141 -7.66 8.62 -4.70
N GLY A 142 -8.67 7.80 -4.49
CA GLY A 142 -10.04 8.25 -4.25
C GLY A 142 -10.91 8.16 -5.51
N PRO A 143 -12.23 8.37 -5.37
CA PRO A 143 -13.19 8.17 -6.45
C PRO A 143 -12.88 8.98 -7.72
N GLU A 144 -12.30 10.17 -7.58
CA GLU A 144 -11.96 11.07 -8.68
C GLU A 144 -10.84 10.52 -9.57
N PHE A 145 -9.98 9.67 -9.00
CA PHE A 145 -8.84 9.07 -9.70
C PHE A 145 -9.12 7.60 -10.08
N CYS A 146 -9.67 6.84 -9.15
CA CYS A 146 -9.84 5.39 -9.28
C CYS A 146 -11.21 5.00 -9.86
N GLY A 147 -12.18 5.91 -9.88
CA GLY A 147 -13.53 5.63 -10.34
C GLY A 147 -13.67 5.57 -11.87
N THR A 148 -14.83 6.02 -12.37
CA THR A 148 -15.19 5.93 -13.78
C THR A 148 -14.16 6.61 -14.69
N GLY A 149 -13.66 5.86 -15.67
CA GLY A 149 -12.67 6.35 -16.62
C GLY A 149 -11.23 6.28 -16.12
N CYS A 150 -10.97 5.67 -14.96
CA CYS A 150 -9.63 5.30 -14.53
C CYS A 150 -8.92 4.48 -15.63
N GLN A 151 -7.67 4.85 -15.91
CA GLN A 151 -6.90 4.36 -17.04
C GLN A 151 -5.97 3.20 -16.68
N ASN A 152 -5.33 3.27 -15.51
CA ASN A 152 -4.41 2.27 -14.96
C ASN A 152 -4.23 2.49 -13.44
N GLY A 153 -3.52 1.59 -12.77
CA GLY A 153 -3.37 1.58 -11.31
C GLY A 153 -4.53 0.86 -10.62
N ALA A 154 -4.75 1.17 -9.35
CA ALA A 154 -5.79 0.55 -8.50
C ALA A 154 -7.21 1.05 -8.81
N CYS A 155 -7.61 1.03 -10.09
CA CYS A 155 -8.95 1.43 -10.53
C CYS A 155 -10.02 0.62 -9.79
N SER A 156 -11.05 1.28 -9.29
CA SER A 156 -12.20 0.64 -8.62
C SER A 156 -13.26 0.16 -9.60
N THR A 157 -13.10 0.47 -10.89
CA THR A 157 -13.94 -0.10 -11.95
C THR A 157 -13.37 -1.44 -12.39
N ASP A 158 -14.02 -2.53 -12.02
CA ASP A 158 -13.63 -3.88 -12.44
C ASP A 158 -13.97 -4.10 -13.91
N LYS A 159 -13.03 -3.75 -14.79
CA LYS A 159 -13.10 -4.11 -16.22
C LYS A 159 -12.71 -5.59 -16.36
N PRO A 160 -13.51 -6.42 -17.05
CA PRO A 160 -13.16 -7.83 -17.22
C PRO A 160 -11.94 -7.99 -18.12
N CYS A 161 -11.23 -9.11 -17.95
CA CYS A 161 -10.01 -9.46 -18.68
C CYS A 161 -10.06 -10.91 -19.23
N GLY A 162 -9.10 -11.24 -20.08
CA GLY A 162 -8.87 -12.58 -20.60
C GLY A 162 -9.98 -13.05 -21.55
N ASN A 163 -10.25 -14.35 -21.57
CA ASN A 163 -11.18 -15.00 -22.50
C ASN A 163 -12.62 -14.46 -22.39
N LYS A 164 -13.02 -13.94 -21.22
CA LYS A 164 -14.33 -13.32 -21.01
C LYS A 164 -14.42 -11.87 -21.53
N ALA A 165 -13.30 -11.32 -21.99
CA ALA A 165 -13.18 -9.95 -22.47
C ALA A 165 -12.33 -9.88 -23.76
N ASN A 166 -12.52 -10.84 -24.67
CA ASN A 166 -11.82 -10.90 -25.97
C ASN A 166 -10.29 -10.84 -25.85
N GLY A 167 -9.72 -11.46 -24.81
CA GLY A 167 -8.28 -11.45 -24.56
C GLY A 167 -7.75 -10.13 -24.00
N ALA A 168 -8.60 -9.23 -23.50
CA ALA A 168 -8.16 -7.99 -22.89
C ALA A 168 -7.18 -8.25 -21.73
N ALA A 169 -6.03 -7.59 -21.76
CA ALA A 169 -5.03 -7.67 -20.70
C ALA A 169 -5.32 -6.67 -19.57
N CYS A 170 -4.83 -6.98 -18.39
CA CYS A 170 -4.83 -6.06 -17.26
C CYS A 170 -3.72 -5.01 -17.39
N THR A 171 -3.94 -3.81 -16.85
CA THR A 171 -2.89 -2.80 -16.72
C THR A 171 -1.90 -3.17 -15.62
N ASN A 172 -0.78 -2.45 -15.52
CA ASN A 172 0.21 -2.60 -14.43
C ASN A 172 0.80 -4.02 -14.30
N ASN A 173 0.67 -4.84 -15.35
CA ASN A 173 1.01 -6.26 -15.33
C ASN A 173 0.27 -7.04 -14.22
N TYR A 174 -0.89 -6.55 -13.77
CA TYR A 174 -1.76 -7.30 -12.87
C TYR A 174 -2.17 -8.62 -13.51
N CYS A 175 -2.42 -9.60 -12.66
CA CYS A 175 -2.82 -10.92 -13.09
C CYS A 175 -4.28 -10.90 -13.51
N CYS A 176 -4.58 -11.50 -14.67
CA CYS A 176 -5.95 -11.80 -15.04
C CYS A 176 -6.31 -13.17 -14.49
N SER A 177 -7.21 -13.22 -13.50
CA SER A 177 -7.64 -14.46 -12.85
C SER A 177 -8.35 -15.41 -13.83
N LEU A 178 -8.51 -16.68 -13.45
CA LEU A 178 -9.36 -17.64 -14.18
C LEU A 178 -10.78 -17.10 -14.43
N TYR A 179 -11.27 -16.23 -13.54
CA TYR A 179 -12.62 -15.67 -13.62
C TYR A 179 -12.72 -14.41 -14.48
N GLY A 180 -11.60 -13.91 -15.00
CA GLY A 180 -11.56 -12.71 -15.86
C GLY A 180 -11.57 -11.41 -15.07
N SER A 181 -10.96 -11.39 -13.88
CA SER A 181 -10.78 -10.18 -13.06
C SER A 181 -9.30 -9.86 -12.90
N CYS A 182 -8.96 -8.56 -12.91
CA CYS A 182 -7.60 -8.08 -12.72
C CYS A 182 -7.25 -7.91 -11.25
N GLY A 183 -6.07 -8.36 -10.83
CA GLY A 183 -5.62 -8.13 -9.46
C GLY A 183 -4.26 -8.74 -9.13
N LEU A 184 -3.96 -8.80 -7.83
CA LEU A 184 -2.73 -9.33 -7.26
C LEU A 184 -3.05 -10.39 -6.20
N GLY A 185 -2.09 -11.27 -5.94
CA GLY A 185 -2.22 -12.33 -4.95
C GLY A 185 -2.75 -13.64 -5.53
N LYS A 186 -2.78 -14.68 -4.70
CA LYS A 186 -3.02 -16.07 -5.14
C LYS A 186 -4.31 -16.27 -5.94
N ASP A 187 -5.37 -15.53 -5.62
CA ASP A 187 -6.68 -15.69 -6.25
C ASP A 187 -6.73 -15.12 -7.68
N TYR A 188 -5.76 -14.26 -8.02
CA TYR A 188 -5.62 -13.69 -9.36
C TYR A 188 -4.46 -14.32 -10.12
N CYS A 189 -3.33 -14.50 -9.45
CA CYS A 189 -2.08 -14.93 -10.07
C CYS A 189 -1.83 -16.43 -10.00
N GLY A 190 -2.61 -17.19 -9.23
CA GLY A 190 -2.43 -18.63 -9.06
C GLY A 190 -2.97 -19.45 -10.24
N THR A 191 -3.33 -20.70 -9.96
CA THR A 191 -3.82 -21.67 -10.96
C THR A 191 -4.92 -21.10 -11.85
N GLY A 192 -4.71 -21.16 -13.16
CA GLY A 192 -5.67 -20.67 -14.15
C GLY A 192 -5.57 -19.18 -14.45
N CYS A 193 -4.54 -18.48 -13.94
CA CYS A 193 -4.19 -17.14 -14.38
C CYS A 193 -3.99 -17.10 -15.91
N GLN A 194 -4.65 -16.15 -16.58
CA GLN A 194 -4.75 -16.07 -18.03
C GLN A 194 -3.67 -15.19 -18.66
N SER A 195 -3.20 -14.16 -17.95
CA SER A 195 -2.19 -13.21 -18.42
C SER A 195 -1.63 -12.39 -17.25
N GLY A 196 -0.53 -11.69 -17.46
CA GLY A 196 0.12 -10.85 -16.45
C GLY A 196 1.20 -11.62 -15.69
N ALA A 197 1.50 -11.20 -14.46
CA ALA A 197 2.50 -11.85 -13.60
C ALA A 197 1.96 -13.12 -12.90
N CYS A 198 1.55 -14.12 -13.67
CA CYS A 198 1.08 -15.41 -13.15
C CYS A 198 2.19 -16.19 -12.42
N ASN A 199 1.80 -16.97 -11.39
CA ASN A 199 2.67 -17.83 -10.59
C ASN A 199 2.74 -19.27 -11.13
#